data_AF-A0A8K0VDF1-F1
#
_entry.id   AF-A0A8K0VDF1-F1
#
_cell.length_a   1.000
_cell.length_b   1.000
_cell.length_c   1.000
_cell.angle_alpha   90.00
_cell.angle_beta   90.00
_cell.angle_gamma   90.00
#
_symmetry.space_group_name_H-M   'P 1'
#
loop_
_entity.id
_entity.type
_entity.pdbx_description
1 polymer ?
#
loop_
_entity_poly.entity_id
_entity_poly.type
_entity_poly.pdbx_seq_one_letter_code
_entity_poly.pdbx_strand_id
1 'polypeptide(L)'
;MHFQGQQLISQSTYVSSRTLVTVALAKVFSIWYGVDTSELEVFGLKLGGAFDQALPILIGFLALNHLLNWLADLHAFQVWNSSSKVGGSSAFGYGGNPLQSQLEDAIKRIGNIEESAHGVLDSVEKGKPFETGSQESQRMQHMVKLSEEQVDLLSKLQTRVSSLTFHGHMYLWGWFCLMPFGVAGYAIYLSTHCL
;
A
#
# COMPACT_ATOMS: atom_id res chain seq x y z
N MET A 1 14.53 -1.15 8.89
CA MET A 1 13.27 -1.92 8.98
C MET A 1 12.86 -2.35 7.58
N HIS A 2 12.66 -3.65 7.36
CA HIS A 2 12.12 -4.18 6.10
C HIS A 2 10.60 -3.99 6.11
N PHE A 3 10.11 -3.06 5.30
CA PHE A 3 8.68 -2.89 5.07
C PHE A 3 8.20 -4.11 4.26
N GLN A 4 7.58 -5.07 4.93
CA GLN A 4 6.94 -6.20 4.26
C GLN A 4 5.59 -5.69 3.71
N GLY A 5 5.29 -5.97 2.43
CA GLY A 5 4.02 -5.59 1.81
C GLY A 5 2.76 -6.07 2.55
N GLN A 6 2.92 -6.96 3.54
CA GLN A 6 1.90 -7.36 4.50
C GLN A 6 1.33 -6.20 5.34
N GLN A 7 2.05 -5.08 5.50
CA GLN A 7 1.55 -3.91 6.25
C GLN A 7 0.67 -2.95 5.42
N LEU A 8 0.49 -3.21 4.13
CA LEU A 8 -0.34 -2.35 3.26
C LEU A 8 -1.84 -2.50 3.56
N ILE A 9 -2.25 -3.66 4.06
CA ILE A 9 -3.64 -4.05 4.28
C ILE A 9 -3.81 -4.38 5.76
N SER A 10 -4.87 -3.87 6.38
CA SER A 10 -5.12 -4.13 7.79
C SER A 10 -5.45 -5.60 8.05
N GLN A 11 -5.08 -6.12 9.23
CA GLN A 11 -5.45 -7.47 9.63
C GLN A 11 -6.98 -7.68 9.59
N SER A 12 -7.75 -6.63 9.85
CA SER A 12 -9.21 -6.63 9.75
C SER A 12 -9.68 -6.98 8.33
N THR A 13 -9.07 -6.39 7.30
CA THR A 13 -9.40 -6.66 5.90
C THR A 13 -9.00 -8.07 5.48
N TYR A 14 -7.86 -8.58 5.95
CA TYR A 14 -7.48 -9.99 5.72
C TYR A 14 -8.51 -10.96 6.31
N VAL A 15 -8.90 -10.73 7.57
CA VAL A 15 -9.86 -11.60 8.27
C VAL A 15 -11.24 -11.52 7.61
N SER A 16 -11.71 -10.31 7.27
CA SER A 16 -13.01 -10.13 6.63
C SER A 16 -13.04 -10.72 5.22
N SER A 17 -11.98 -10.53 4.42
CA SER A 17 -11.82 -11.12 3.09
C SER A 17 -11.88 -12.65 3.15
N ARG A 18 -11.04 -13.27 3.99
CA ARG A 18 -10.99 -14.73 4.14
C ARG A 18 -12.33 -15.29 4.60
N THR A 19 -12.97 -14.65 5.57
CA THR A 19 -14.27 -15.09 6.09
C THR A 19 -15.33 -15.01 5.00
N LEU A 20 -15.42 -13.89 4.27
CA LEU A 20 -16.37 -13.71 3.18
C LEU A 20 -16.17 -14.78 2.09
N VAL A 21 -14.93 -14.96 1.62
CA VAL A 21 -14.60 -15.94 0.59
C VAL A 21 -14.92 -17.36 1.06
N THR A 22 -14.58 -17.70 2.30
CA THR A 22 -14.81 -19.05 2.83
C THR A 22 -16.30 -19.37 2.91
N VAL A 23 -17.11 -18.45 3.46
CA VAL A 23 -18.56 -18.65 3.59
C VAL A 23 -19.23 -18.66 2.22
N ALA A 24 -18.82 -17.77 1.30
CA ALA A 24 -19.37 -17.74 -0.05
C ALA A 24 -19.01 -19.00 -0.85
N LEU A 25 -17.77 -19.48 -0.79
CA LEU A 25 -17.38 -20.75 -1.41
C LEU A 25 -18.11 -21.95 -0.80
N ALA A 26 -18.29 -21.98 0.51
CA ALA A 26 -19.06 -23.03 1.17
C ALA A 26 -20.50 -23.10 0.63
N LYS A 27 -21.14 -21.95 0.36
CA LYS A 27 -22.46 -21.91 -0.28
C LYS A 27 -22.42 -22.41 -1.72
N VAL A 28 -21.45 -21.96 -2.51
CA VAL A 28 -21.29 -22.40 -3.91
C VAL A 28 -21.13 -23.92 -3.96
N PHE A 29 -20.27 -24.48 -3.11
CA PHE A 29 -20.08 -25.93 -3.03
C PHE A 29 -21.32 -26.66 -2.53
N SER A 30 -22.02 -26.13 -1.53
CA SER A 30 -23.28 -26.71 -1.05
C SER A 30 -24.30 -26.86 -2.18
N ILE A 31 -24.44 -25.85 -3.04
CA ILE A 31 -25.35 -25.91 -4.19
C ILE A 31 -24.82 -26.88 -5.26
N TRP A 32 -23.54 -26.81 -5.62
CA TRP A 32 -22.96 -27.68 -6.66
C TRP A 32 -23.02 -29.17 -6.32
N TYR A 33 -22.83 -29.52 -5.06
CA TYR A 33 -22.89 -30.91 -4.61
C TYR A 33 -24.29 -31.36 -4.17
N GLY A 34 -25.30 -30.48 -4.27
CA GLY A 34 -26.68 -30.80 -3.87
C GLY A 34 -26.77 -31.21 -2.40
N VAL A 35 -26.01 -30.54 -1.52
CA VAL A 35 -26.00 -30.85 -0.09
C VAL A 35 -27.37 -30.50 0.49
N ASP A 36 -28.09 -31.53 0.94
CA ASP A 36 -29.40 -31.35 1.56
C ASP A 36 -29.23 -30.70 2.95
N THR A 37 -29.66 -29.47 3.05
CA THR A 37 -29.66 -28.60 4.24
C THR A 37 -30.96 -28.74 5.03
N SER A 38 -31.96 -29.46 4.53
CA SER A 38 -33.26 -29.60 5.18
C SER A 38 -33.18 -30.35 6.52
N GLU A 39 -32.21 -31.25 6.66
CA GLU A 39 -31.92 -31.99 7.89
C GLU A 39 -30.82 -31.34 8.75
N LEU A 40 -30.36 -30.13 8.41
CA LEU A 40 -29.27 -29.48 9.13
C LEU A 40 -29.71 -29.12 10.56
N GLU A 41 -29.12 -29.81 11.54
CA GLU A 41 -29.31 -29.57 12.96
C GLU A 41 -28.07 -28.88 13.54
N VAL A 42 -28.24 -27.65 14.01
CA VAL A 42 -27.16 -26.86 14.62
C VAL A 42 -27.57 -26.55 16.05
N PHE A 43 -26.75 -26.98 17.02
CA PHE A 43 -27.04 -26.86 18.46
C PHE A 43 -28.40 -27.43 18.88
N GLY A 44 -28.85 -28.52 18.25
CA GLY A 44 -30.15 -29.13 18.56
C GLY A 44 -31.34 -28.47 17.88
N LEU A 45 -31.13 -27.41 17.09
CA LEU A 45 -32.17 -26.72 16.34
C LEU A 45 -32.13 -27.16 14.88
N LYS A 46 -33.25 -27.70 14.40
CA LYS A 46 -33.46 -27.99 12.98
C LYS A 46 -33.64 -26.68 12.23
N LEU A 47 -32.60 -26.25 11.53
CA LEU A 47 -32.62 -24.98 10.80
C LEU A 47 -33.33 -25.09 9.45
N GLY A 48 -33.47 -26.30 8.91
CA GLY A 48 -34.23 -26.58 7.69
C GLY A 48 -33.93 -25.61 6.53
N GLY A 49 -34.93 -25.34 5.70
CA GLY A 49 -34.82 -24.38 4.59
C GLY A 49 -34.61 -22.92 5.00
N ALA A 50 -34.72 -22.57 6.28
CA ALA A 50 -34.40 -21.21 6.75
C ALA A 50 -32.89 -20.93 6.69
N PHE A 51 -32.06 -21.97 6.80
CA PHE A 51 -30.62 -21.85 6.63
C PHE A 51 -30.25 -21.34 5.23
N ASP A 52 -30.90 -21.86 4.19
CA ASP A 52 -30.62 -21.46 2.81
C ASP A 52 -31.04 -20.04 2.49
N GLN A 53 -32.06 -19.52 3.17
CA GLN A 53 -32.49 -18.13 3.05
C GLN A 53 -31.62 -17.18 3.87
N ALA A 54 -31.15 -17.62 5.04
CA ALA A 54 -30.30 -16.82 5.92
C ALA A 54 -28.87 -16.64 5.38
N LEU A 55 -28.34 -17.66 4.69
CA LEU A 55 -26.97 -17.65 4.21
C LEU A 55 -26.64 -16.53 3.20
N PRO A 56 -27.45 -16.23 2.16
CA PRO A 56 -27.19 -15.10 1.26
C PRO A 56 -27.26 -13.75 1.98
N ILE A 57 -28.12 -13.61 3.01
CA ILE A 57 -28.19 -12.41 3.85
C ILE A 57 -26.89 -12.26 4.65
N LEU A 58 -26.39 -13.34 5.24
CA LEU A 58 -25.11 -13.37 5.94
C LEU A 58 -23.95 -13.00 5.02
N ILE A 59 -23.90 -13.56 3.80
CA ILE A 59 -22.88 -13.20 2.79
C ILE A 59 -22.96 -11.71 2.46
N GLY A 60 -24.17 -11.16 2.27
CA GLY A 60 -24.37 -9.73 2.04
C GLY A 60 -23.85 -8.85 3.19
N PHE A 61 -24.11 -9.24 4.44
CA PHE A 61 -23.58 -8.55 5.62
C PHE A 61 -22.05 -8.62 5.70
N LEU A 62 -21.46 -9.80 5.46
CA LEU A 62 -20.01 -9.97 5.41
C LEU A 62 -19.37 -9.13 4.28
N ALA A 63 -20.03 -9.03 3.13
CA ALA A 63 -19.58 -8.20 2.01
C ALA A 63 -19.59 -6.71 2.37
N LEU A 64 -20.64 -6.23 3.06
CA LEU A 64 -20.70 -4.85 3.54
C LEU A 64 -19.60 -4.56 4.57
N ASN A 65 -19.41 -5.45 5.55
CA ASN A 65 -18.34 -5.31 6.53
C ASN A 65 -16.96 -5.29 5.86
N HIS A 66 -16.74 -6.16 4.87
CA HIS A 66 -15.52 -6.17 4.09
C HIS A 66 -15.33 -4.88 3.29
N LEU A 67 -16.40 -4.32 2.71
CA LEU A 67 -16.36 -3.04 1.99
C LEU A 67 -15.87 -1.90 2.88
N LEU A 68 -16.40 -1.80 4.11
CA LEU A 68 -16.00 -0.75 5.05
C LEU A 68 -14.51 -0.87 5.42
N ASN A 69 -14.04 -2.08 5.70
CA ASN A 69 -12.62 -2.32 6.00
C ASN A 69 -11.73 -1.99 4.79
N TRP A 70 -12.15 -2.40 3.60
CA TRP A 70 -11.42 -2.11 2.37
C TRP A 70 -11.38 -0.62 2.04
N LEU A 71 -12.48 0.12 2.25
CA LEU A 71 -12.51 1.58 2.07
C LEU A 71 -11.57 2.30 3.06
N ALA A 72 -11.50 1.83 4.31
CA ALA A 72 -10.57 2.37 5.30
C ALA A 72 -9.10 2.16 4.86
N ASP A 73 -8.77 0.97 4.36
CA ASP A 73 -7.44 0.67 3.83
C ASP A 73 -7.13 1.47 2.55
N LEU A 74 -8.12 1.65 1.65
CA LEU A 74 -7.98 2.48 0.46
C LEU A 74 -7.69 3.94 0.85
N HIS A 75 -8.41 4.48 1.83
CA HIS A 75 -8.17 5.83 2.32
C HIS A 75 -6.78 5.95 2.96
N ALA A 76 -6.37 4.99 3.80
CA ALA A 76 -5.03 4.97 4.37
C ALA A 76 -3.94 4.94 3.28
N PHE A 77 -4.15 4.12 2.25
CA PHE A 77 -3.25 4.01 1.10
C PHE A 77 -3.18 5.32 0.28
N GLN A 78 -4.32 5.96 0.02
CA GLN A 78 -4.38 7.26 -0.68
C GLN A 78 -3.69 8.38 0.13
N VAL A 79 -3.91 8.42 1.44
CA VAL A 79 -3.24 9.39 2.33
C VAL A 79 -1.74 9.18 2.32
N TRP A 80 -1.28 7.93 2.37
CA TRP A 80 0.14 7.61 2.33
C TRP A 80 0.81 7.96 0.99
N ASN A 81 0.07 7.80 -0.11
CA ASN A 81 0.57 8.08 -1.46
C ASN A 81 0.30 9.54 -1.93
N SER A 82 -0.24 10.40 -1.06
CA SER A 82 -0.50 11.80 -1.39
C SER A 82 0.79 12.64 -1.33
N SER A 83 1.11 13.30 -2.44
CA SER A 83 2.32 14.12 -2.61
C SER A 83 2.40 15.33 -1.69
N SER A 84 1.33 15.66 -0.96
CA SER A 84 1.19 16.87 -0.15
C SER A 84 1.70 16.75 1.28
N LYS A 85 2.17 15.58 1.73
CA LYS A 85 2.67 15.35 3.10
C LYS A 85 4.16 14.99 3.19
N VAL A 86 4.99 15.62 2.35
CA VAL A 86 6.45 15.54 2.45
C VAL A 86 7.02 16.39 3.61
N GLY A 87 6.17 17.11 4.35
CA GLY A 87 6.57 17.82 5.58
C GLY A 87 5.50 17.69 6.66
N GLY A 88 5.72 16.84 7.65
CA GLY A 88 4.80 16.71 8.77
C GLY A 88 5.32 15.74 9.81
N SER A 89 6.02 16.29 10.81
CA SER A 89 6.35 15.61 12.06
C SER A 89 5.06 15.03 12.68
N SER A 90 4.88 13.72 12.62
CA SER A 90 3.81 13.04 13.35
C SER A 90 4.15 13.06 14.84
N ALA A 91 3.33 13.76 15.64
CA ALA A 91 3.46 13.87 17.10
C ALA A 91 3.25 12.55 17.86
N PHE A 92 2.92 11.46 17.17
CA PHE A 92 2.88 10.12 17.73
C PHE A 92 4.03 9.31 17.14
N GLY A 93 5.06 9.08 17.95
CA GLY A 93 6.18 8.23 17.59
C GLY A 93 5.69 6.82 17.27
N TYR A 94 6.09 6.31 16.11
CA TYR A 94 6.73 5.01 15.88
C TYR A 94 6.77 4.76 14.37
N GLY A 95 7.98 4.59 13.83
CA GLY A 95 8.21 4.10 12.45
C GLY A 95 8.56 5.18 11.42
N GLY A 96 9.77 5.75 11.52
CA GLY A 96 10.33 6.53 10.41
C GLY A 96 10.44 5.67 9.15
N ASN A 97 9.76 6.09 8.08
CA ASN A 97 9.76 5.40 6.79
C ASN A 97 11.21 5.36 6.24
N PRO A 98 11.75 4.23 5.75
CA PRO A 98 13.07 4.21 5.13
C PRO A 98 13.18 5.19 3.95
N LEU A 99 12.09 5.47 3.23
CA LEU A 99 12.05 6.52 2.22
C LEU A 99 12.18 7.92 2.82
N GLN A 100 11.60 8.17 3.98
CA GLN A 100 11.76 9.43 4.70
C GLN A 100 13.20 9.60 5.20
N SER A 101 13.82 8.54 5.73
CA SER A 101 15.24 8.57 6.12
C SER A 101 16.16 8.82 4.92
N GLN A 102 15.89 8.20 3.76
CA GLN A 102 16.68 8.41 2.55
C GLN A 102 16.44 9.80 1.94
N LEU A 103 15.21 10.32 2.01
CA LEU A 103 14.88 11.67 1.57
C LEU A 103 15.47 12.73 2.50
N GLU A 104 15.43 12.53 3.82
CA GLU A 104 16.09 13.39 4.81
C GLU A 104 17.61 13.38 4.63
N ASP A 105 18.21 12.22 4.34
CA ASP A 105 19.63 12.13 4.02
C ASP A 105 19.96 12.83 2.69
N ALA A 106 19.09 12.74 1.68
CA ALA A 106 19.24 13.47 0.43
C ALA A 106 19.13 14.99 0.65
N ILE A 107 18.14 15.45 1.44
CA ILE A 107 17.95 16.87 1.78
C ILE A 107 19.15 17.41 2.56
N LYS A 108 19.64 16.68 3.58
CA LYS A 108 20.84 17.07 4.33
C LYS A 108 22.07 17.17 3.44
N ARG A 109 22.23 16.25 2.50
CA ARG A 109 23.36 16.27 1.54
C ARG A 109 23.24 17.40 0.52
N ILE A 110 22.03 17.77 0.11
CA ILE A 110 21.77 18.93 -0.74
C ILE A 110 22.12 20.24 0.02
N GLY A 111 21.71 20.37 1.28
CA GLY A 111 22.08 21.52 2.12
C GLY A 111 23.60 21.68 2.28
N ASN A 112 24.33 20.58 2.45
CA ASN A 112 25.79 20.61 2.52
C ASN A 112 26.44 21.03 1.19
N ILE A 113 25.82 20.72 0.05
CA ILE A 113 26.29 21.16 -1.28
C ILE A 113 26.00 22.64 -1.47
N GLU A 114 24.84 23.14 -1.04
CA GLU A 114 24.49 24.56 -1.10
C GLU A 114 25.45 25.41 -0.24
N GLU A 115 25.73 24.98 0.98
CA GLU A 115 26.69 25.63 1.89
C GLU A 115 28.11 25.63 1.30
N SER A 116 28.53 24.52 0.70
CA SER A 116 29.84 24.42 0.04
C SER A 116 29.92 25.25 -1.24
N ALA A 117 28.84 25.33 -2.02
CA ALA A 117 28.76 26.14 -3.24
C ALA A 117 28.77 27.63 -2.92
N HIS A 118 28.08 28.06 -1.86
CA HIS A 118 28.18 29.42 -1.34
C HIS A 118 29.60 29.75 -0.90
N GLY A 119 30.29 28.85 -0.18
CA GLY A 119 31.70 29.06 0.20
C GLY A 119 32.67 29.22 -0.98
N VAL A 120 32.40 28.57 -2.12
CA VAL A 120 33.19 28.72 -3.36
C VAL A 120 32.85 30.05 -4.06
N LEU A 121 31.57 30.41 -4.16
CA LEU A 121 31.13 31.69 -4.74
C LEU A 121 31.71 32.88 -3.95
N ASP A 122 31.71 32.80 -2.62
CA ASP A 122 32.31 33.80 -1.73
C ASP A 122 33.82 33.96 -1.96
N SER A 123 34.49 32.90 -2.39
CA SER A 123 35.93 32.87 -2.67
C SER A 123 36.28 33.48 -4.04
N VAL A 124 35.37 33.32 -5.02
CA VAL A 124 35.45 33.93 -6.36
C VAL A 124 35.10 35.42 -6.30
N GLU A 125 34.07 35.80 -5.54
CA GLU A 125 33.64 37.20 -5.36
C GLU A 125 34.72 38.04 -4.66
N LYS A 126 35.55 37.40 -3.82
CA LYS A 126 36.74 38.01 -3.20
C LYS A 126 37.97 38.10 -4.13
N GLY A 127 37.81 37.85 -5.43
CA GLY A 127 38.79 38.20 -6.47
C GLY A 127 40.02 37.30 -6.53
N LYS A 128 39.97 36.06 -6.03
CA LYS A 128 41.08 35.11 -6.21
C LYS A 128 41.04 34.50 -7.62
N PRO A 129 42.16 34.48 -8.36
CA PRO A 129 42.19 33.93 -9.71
C PRO A 129 41.94 32.42 -9.68
N PHE A 130 41.02 31.97 -10.54
CA PHE A 130 40.66 30.56 -10.68
C PHE A 130 41.79 29.82 -11.42
N GLU A 131 42.82 29.40 -10.70
CA GLU A 131 43.91 28.62 -11.28
C GLU A 131 43.41 27.25 -11.75
N THR A 132 43.54 27.00 -13.06
CA THR A 132 43.14 25.75 -13.71
C THR A 132 44.09 24.63 -13.27
N GLY A 133 43.73 23.94 -12.18
CA GLY A 133 44.59 22.95 -11.49
C GLY A 133 44.58 23.09 -9.97
N SER A 134 43.97 24.15 -9.43
CA SER A 134 43.85 24.39 -7.99
C SER A 134 42.88 23.41 -7.31
N GLN A 135 43.02 23.30 -5.99
CA GLN A 135 42.16 22.52 -5.10
C GLN A 135 40.66 22.83 -5.30
N GLU A 136 40.32 24.02 -5.80
CA GLU A 136 38.95 24.45 -6.12
C GLU A 136 38.40 23.80 -7.40
N SER A 137 39.20 23.61 -8.44
CA SER A 137 38.76 22.90 -9.66
C SER A 137 38.51 21.41 -9.37
N GLN A 138 39.33 20.80 -8.49
CA GLN A 138 39.08 19.45 -7.99
C GLN A 138 37.81 19.36 -7.13
N ARG A 139 37.52 20.37 -6.30
CA ARG A 139 36.26 20.46 -5.55
C ARG A 139 35.05 20.61 -6.47
N MET A 140 35.16 21.40 -7.53
CA MET A 140 34.10 21.59 -8.51
C MET A 140 33.80 20.28 -9.27
N GLN A 141 34.83 19.56 -9.72
CA GLN A 141 34.66 18.25 -10.36
C GLN A 141 34.10 17.20 -9.40
N HIS A 142 34.49 17.24 -8.12
CA HIS A 142 33.92 16.39 -7.09
C HIS A 142 32.44 16.72 -6.83
N MET A 143 32.03 17.99 -6.88
CA MET A 143 30.63 18.40 -6.76
C MET A 143 29.79 17.97 -7.96
N VAL A 144 30.30 18.07 -9.18
CA VAL A 144 29.61 17.57 -10.38
C VAL A 144 29.38 16.06 -10.28
N LYS A 145 30.40 15.29 -9.88
CA LYS A 145 30.25 13.83 -9.68
C LYS A 145 29.25 13.48 -8.57
N LEU A 146 29.27 14.20 -7.44
CA LEU A 146 28.29 14.02 -6.37
C LEU A 146 26.87 14.36 -6.82
N SER A 147 26.71 15.39 -7.66
CA SER A 147 25.41 15.78 -8.22
C SER A 147 24.88 14.73 -9.20
N GLU A 148 25.72 14.18 -10.07
CA GLU A 148 25.36 13.08 -10.96
C GLU A 148 24.94 11.82 -10.19
N GLU A 149 25.68 11.46 -9.14
CA GLU A 149 25.34 10.33 -8.26
C GLU A 149 24.00 10.54 -7.53
N GLN A 150 23.70 11.79 -7.15
CA GLN A 150 22.42 12.14 -6.53
C GLN A 150 21.24 12.06 -7.51
N VAL A 151 21.40 12.56 -8.73
CA VAL A 151 20.36 12.45 -9.78
C VAL A 151 20.11 10.98 -10.11
N ASP A 152 21.16 10.16 -10.18
CA ASP A 152 21.02 8.71 -10.41
C ASP A 152 20.29 8.02 -9.24
N LEU A 153 20.64 8.32 -7.98
CA LEU A 153 19.95 7.77 -6.81
C LEU A 153 18.47 8.20 -6.76
N LEU A 154 18.17 9.49 -7.03
CA LEU A 154 16.80 9.99 -7.07
C LEU A 154 15.98 9.33 -8.19
N SER A 155 16.58 9.12 -9.37
CA SER A 155 15.91 8.44 -10.50
C SER A 155 15.61 6.97 -10.20
N LYS A 156 16.56 6.27 -9.54
CA LYS A 156 16.39 4.88 -9.08
C LYS A 156 15.33 4.79 -7.99
N LEU A 157 15.28 5.75 -7.07
CA LEU A 157 14.24 5.84 -6.04
C LEU A 157 12.87 6.09 -6.64
N GLN A 158 12.76 7.02 -7.59
CA GLN A 158 11.51 7.33 -8.28
C GLN A 158 10.94 6.09 -9.01
N THR A 159 11.80 5.34 -9.69
CA THR A 159 11.38 4.13 -10.42
C THR A 159 10.94 3.02 -9.47
N ARG A 160 11.64 2.83 -8.33
CA ARG A 160 11.27 1.86 -7.30
C ARG A 160 9.96 2.23 -6.59
N VAL A 161 9.76 3.51 -6.28
CA VAL A 161 8.50 4.00 -5.68
C VAL A 161 7.33 3.78 -6.64
N SER A 162 7.51 4.11 -7.92
CA SER A 162 6.48 3.88 -8.95
C SER A 162 6.07 2.40 -9.06
N SER A 163 7.04 1.49 -9.08
CA SER A 163 6.77 0.05 -9.13
C SER A 163 6.08 -0.47 -7.86
N LEU A 164 6.49 0.02 -6.68
CA LEU A 164 5.88 -0.36 -5.40
C LEU A 164 4.42 0.13 -5.31
N THR A 165 4.16 1.36 -5.74
CA THR A 165 2.81 1.93 -5.79
C THR A 165 1.91 1.17 -6.77
N PHE A 166 2.43 0.72 -7.91
CA PHE A 166 1.68 -0.11 -8.86
C PHE A 166 1.31 -1.47 -8.26
N HIS A 167 2.27 -2.16 -7.64
CA HIS A 167 2.00 -3.44 -6.97
C HIS A 167 0.99 -3.28 -5.84
N GLY A 168 1.06 -2.18 -5.07
CA GLY A 168 0.10 -1.86 -4.03
C GLY A 168 -1.33 -1.70 -4.58
N HIS A 169 -1.50 -0.97 -5.69
CA HIS A 169 -2.81 -0.82 -6.34
C HIS A 169 -3.35 -2.15 -6.85
N MET A 170 -2.53 -2.93 -7.58
CA MET A 170 -2.96 -4.24 -8.11
C MET A 170 -3.36 -5.19 -6.99
N TYR A 171 -2.63 -5.19 -5.88
CA TYR A 171 -2.93 -6.05 -4.74
C TYR A 171 -4.20 -5.61 -4.01
N LEU A 172 -4.36 -4.31 -3.74
CA LEU A 172 -5.53 -3.74 -3.07
C LEU A 172 -6.83 -3.93 -3.87
N TRP A 173 -6.79 -3.65 -5.18
CA TRP A 173 -7.96 -3.73 -6.05
C TRP A 173 -8.24 -5.15 -6.55
N GLY A 174 -7.22 -5.89 -6.96
CA GLY A 174 -7.39 -7.24 -7.46
C GLY A 174 -7.74 -8.22 -6.35
N TRP A 175 -6.87 -8.33 -5.34
CA TRP A 175 -6.98 -9.40 -4.35
C TRP A 175 -7.98 -9.10 -3.25
N PHE A 176 -8.08 -7.85 -2.80
CA PHE A 176 -8.95 -7.46 -1.67
C PHE A 176 -10.24 -6.75 -2.09
N CYS A 177 -10.48 -6.52 -3.37
CA CYS A 177 -11.78 -6.02 -3.83
C CYS A 177 -12.39 -6.99 -4.84
N LEU A 178 -11.77 -7.17 -6.01
CA LEU A 178 -12.37 -7.94 -7.09
C LEU A 178 -12.67 -9.39 -6.69
N MET A 179 -11.71 -10.08 -6.04
CA MET A 179 -11.90 -11.49 -5.68
C MET A 179 -13.00 -11.72 -4.64
N PRO A 180 -13.00 -11.05 -3.46
CA PRO A 180 -14.01 -11.31 -2.43
C PRO A 180 -15.43 -10.92 -2.88
N PHE A 181 -15.58 -9.77 -3.56
CA PHE A 181 -16.87 -9.35 -4.10
C PHE A 181 -17.33 -10.22 -5.27
N GLY A 182 -16.41 -10.68 -6.13
CA GLY A 182 -16.73 -11.58 -7.23
C GLY A 182 -17.29 -12.92 -6.74
N VAL A 183 -16.62 -13.53 -5.75
CA VAL A 183 -17.07 -14.81 -5.16
C VAL A 183 -18.39 -14.62 -4.40
N ALA A 184 -18.53 -13.54 -3.62
CA ALA A 184 -19.77 -13.25 -2.90
C ALA A 184 -20.95 -13.01 -3.85
N GLY A 185 -20.75 -12.21 -4.90
CA GLY A 185 -21.75 -11.96 -5.93
C GLY A 185 -22.17 -13.22 -6.67
N TYR A 186 -21.20 -14.08 -7.01
CA TYR A 186 -21.48 -15.38 -7.62
C TYR A 186 -22.29 -16.31 -6.71
N ALA A 187 -21.96 -16.37 -5.41
CA ALA A 187 -22.68 -17.18 -4.44
C ALA A 187 -24.15 -16.71 -4.27
N ILE A 188 -24.38 -15.40 -4.23
CA ILE A 188 -25.74 -14.81 -4.17
C ILE A 188 -26.51 -15.07 -5.47
N TYR A 189 -25.86 -14.91 -6.62
CA TYR A 189 -26.46 -15.20 -7.92
C TYR A 189 -26.91 -16.67 -8.01
N LEU A 190 -26.04 -17.61 -7.65
CA LEU A 190 -26.34 -19.04 -7.64
C LEU A 190 -27.52 -19.35 -6.70
N SER A 191 -27.55 -18.69 -5.54
CA SER A 191 -28.63 -18.88 -4.55
C SER A 191 -29.99 -18.37 -5.07
N THR A 192 -30.03 -17.38 -5.94
CA THR A 192 -31.30 -16.83 -6.47
C THR A 192 -31.82 -17.57 -7.71
N HIS A 193 -30.95 -18.28 -8.44
CA HIS A 193 -31.29 -18.92 -9.72
C HIS A 193 -31.28 -20.46 -9.71
N CYS A 194 -30.71 -21.09 -8.69
CA CYS A 194 -30.64 -22.56 -8.56
C CYS A 194 -31.45 -23.13 -7.37
N LEU A 195 -32.30 -22.31 -6.74
CA LEU A 195 -33.24 -22.74 -5.69
C LEU A 195 -34.59 -23.15 -6.29
#